data_AF-A0A654TUD2-F1
#
_entry.id   AF-A0A654TUD2-F1
#
_cell.length_a   1.000
_cell.length_b   1.000
_cell.length_c   1.000
_cell.angle_alpha   90.00
_cell.angle_beta   90.00
_cell.angle_gamma   90.00
#
_symmetry.space_group_name_H-M   'P 1'
#
loop_
_entity.id
_entity.type
_entity.pdbx_description
1 polymer ?
#
loop_
_entity_poly.entity_id
_entity_poly.type
_entity_poly.pdbx_seq_one_letter_code
_entity_poly.pdbx_strand_id
1 'polypeptide(L)' 'MPVVPLWDYISVVGWSSQVSNVTVTWNGLPDYENIVKA' A
#
# COMPACT_ATOMS: atom_id res chain seq x y z
N MET A 1 0.45 -26.11 18.03
CA MET A 1 0.69 -24.88 18.83
C MET A 1 0.13 -23.69 18.06
N PRO A 2 -0.54 -22.73 18.71
CA PRO A 2 -0.96 -21.48 18.07
C PRO A 2 0.25 -20.56 17.79
N VAL A 3 0.15 -19.72 16.76
CA VAL A 3 1.20 -18.75 16.38
C VAL A 3 1.15 -17.53 17.29
N VAL A 4 2.31 -17.10 17.77
CA VAL A 4 2.50 -15.80 18.46
C VAL A 4 3.03 -14.80 17.43
N PRO A 5 2.27 -13.76 17.06
CA PRO A 5 2.75 -12.74 16.14
C PRO A 5 3.82 -11.88 16.82
N LEU A 6 4.94 -11.68 16.15
CA LEU A 6 6.09 -10.91 16.67
C LEU A 6 6.14 -9.48 16.11
N TRP A 7 5.55 -9.23 14.95
CA TRP A 7 5.61 -7.96 14.25
C TRP A 7 4.35 -7.71 13.42
N ASP A 8 4.01 -6.44 13.27
CA ASP A 8 3.01 -5.97 12.32
C ASP A 8 3.68 -5.49 11.03
N TYR A 9 3.03 -5.75 9.90
CA TYR A 9 3.48 -5.20 8.61
C TYR A 9 2.91 -3.80 8.42
N ILE A 10 3.80 -2.82 8.23
CA ILE A 10 3.42 -1.48 7.79
C ILE A 10 3.47 -1.48 6.25
N SER A 11 2.33 -1.23 5.61
CA SER A 11 2.23 -1.17 4.16
C SER A 11 2.86 0.11 3.61
N VAL A 12 4.17 0.04 3.31
CA VAL A 12 4.92 1.14 2.69
C VAL A 12 5.11 0.86 1.20
N VAL A 13 4.70 1.80 0.35
CA VAL A 13 4.80 1.70 -1.11
C VAL A 13 5.43 2.98 -1.66
N GLY A 14 6.36 2.83 -2.61
CA GLY A 14 6.96 3.96 -3.34
C GLY A 14 6.33 4.12 -4.72
N TRP A 15 6.17 5.36 -5.17
CA TRP A 15 5.66 5.67 -6.51
C TRP A 15 6.45 6.81 -7.16
N SER A 16 6.35 6.92 -8.49
CA SER A 16 6.96 8.00 -9.26
C SER A 16 6.23 9.33 -8.99
N SER A 17 6.96 10.46 -8.96
CA SER A 17 6.35 11.80 -8.82
C SER A 17 5.43 12.20 -9.97
N GLN A 18 5.46 11.47 -11.09
CA GLN A 18 4.55 11.62 -12.23
C GLN A 18 3.19 10.92 -12.01
N VAL A 19 3.02 10.22 -10.88
CA VAL A 19 1.80 9.49 -10.56
C VAL A 19 1.13 10.15 -9.36
N SER A 20 -0.16 10.41 -9.48
CA SER A 20 -0.98 11.10 -8.49
C SER A 20 -2.11 10.22 -8.00
N ASN A 21 -2.69 10.59 -6.84
CA ASN A 21 -3.81 9.89 -6.22
C ASN A 21 -3.50 8.44 -5.78
N VAL A 22 -2.24 8.17 -5.41
CA VAL A 22 -1.82 6.87 -4.87
C VAL A 22 -2.29 6.74 -3.43
N THR A 23 -3.26 5.86 -3.19
CA THR A 23 -3.77 5.53 -1.84
C THR A 23 -3.52 4.07 -1.54
N VAL A 24 -2.81 3.77 -0.45
CA VAL A 24 -2.58 2.39 0.01
C VAL A 24 -3.79 1.94 0.81
N THR A 25 -4.40 0.83 0.40
CA THR A 25 -5.57 0.27 1.06
C THR A 25 -5.17 -0.66 2.22
N TRP A 26 -6.16 -1.12 3.00
CA TRP A 26 -5.94 -1.89 4.23
C TRP A 26 -5.15 -3.19 4.05
N ASN A 27 -5.14 -3.76 2.83
CA ASN A 27 -4.42 -4.98 2.49
C ASN A 27 -2.99 -4.71 1.96
N GLY A 28 -2.57 -3.44 1.95
CA GLY A 28 -1.27 -3.00 1.49
C GLY A 28 -1.14 -2.82 -0.01
N LEU A 29 -2.21 -3.03 -0.78
CA LEU A 29 -2.23 -2.76 -2.21
C LEU A 29 -2.69 -1.32 -2.48
N PRO A 30 -2.13 -0.65 -3.49
CA PRO A 30 -2.66 0.61 -3.99
C PRO A 30 -4.07 0.43 -4.56
N ASP A 31 -4.90 1.45 -4.40
CA ASP A 31 -6.14 1.63 -5.15
C ASP A 31 -5.79 1.93 -6.62
N TYR A 32 -5.85 0.91 -7.48
CA TYR A 32 -5.41 1.03 -8.87
C TYR A 32 -6.41 1.77 -9.75
N GLU A 33 -7.69 1.72 -9.41
CA GLU A 33 -8.77 2.35 -10.17
C GLU A 33 -8.66 3.88 -10.16
N ASN A 34 -8.10 4.44 -9.09
CA ASN A 34 -8.04 5.87 -8.88
C ASN A 34 -6.66 6.49 -9.18
N ILE A 35 -5.66 5.67 -9.49
CA ILE A 35 -4.30 6.14 -9.82
C ILE A 35 -4.29 6.76 -11.22
N VAL A 36 -3.80 7.99 -11.29
CA VAL A 36 -3.70 8.76 -12.53
C VAL A 36 -2.27 9.23 -12.77
N LYS A 37 -1.84 9.10 -14.01
CA LYS A 37 -0.59 9.70 -14.49
C LYS A 37 -0.83 11.19 -14.73
N ALA A 38 -0.06 12.03 -14.06
CA ALA A 38 0.00 13.47 -14.27
C ALA A 38 0.90 13.81 -15.47
#